data_AF-A0A7S1Z4C0-F1
#
_entry.id   AF-A0A7S1Z4C0-F1
#
_cell.length_a   1.000
_cell.length_b   1.000
_cell.length_c   1.000
_cell.angle_alpha   90.00
_cell.angle_beta   90.00
_cell.angle_gamma   90.00
#
_symmetry.space_group_name_H-M   'P 1'
#
loop_
_entity.id
_entity.type
_entity.pdbx_description
1 polymer ?
#
loop_
_entity_poly.entity_id
_entity_poly.type
_entity_poly.pdbx_seq_one_letter_code
_entity_poly.pdbx_strand_id
1 'polypeptide(L)'
;AQVIVYAPDVDLALLTLKGCSLEDQKEFFGDVVEESSSTNKLSKHALELADELPSLQESVHVMGFPTGGTTICITEGVVSRIDLVMASAFNILLAIQIDAAINPGNSGGPAFDKHGKVVGVAFFKNTSKKTDNVGYLIPADVVRTFLGRCKLDRDAGTSTYTLSPSLPYDWHPLENASLRLAHKVPSSVHGILVTSLSDTLGGILKKGDVLTHIDGKALADDGQVVLRRDELIQHRYLLRGKRVDEPTIFTVYRDGKDNQECPPCVLGNIPSICLRWVDVDYPPDYLVLGALVLLPMSWALRSHKRCGKKLIGESIDWCQKWPQEWEGKTGLVILVDILAHELTFSYSRPWRQVTTYNGTPILSLEHLRDMWQTSCQESKSAKEDGNKDPTFARLELKGDRDIVLEVQAAIEAESEVLKRHQIPKASHISPRNPRYN
;
A
#
# COMPACT_ATOMS: atom_id res chain seq x y z
N ALA A 1 20.19 1.23 -16.37
CA ALA A 1 19.89 0.93 -14.96
C ALA A 1 18.82 -0.16 -14.87
N GLN A 2 18.88 -1.01 -13.85
CA GLN A 2 17.89 -2.04 -13.53
C GLN A 2 17.33 -1.78 -12.13
N VAL A 3 16.01 -1.89 -11.96
CA VAL A 3 15.37 -1.81 -10.63
C VAL A 3 15.71 -3.07 -9.84
N ILE A 4 16.27 -2.88 -8.64
CA ILE A 4 16.55 -3.96 -7.67
C ILE A 4 15.38 -4.08 -6.69
N VAL A 5 14.95 -2.96 -6.11
CA VAL A 5 13.82 -2.90 -5.19
C VAL A 5 12.99 -1.68 -5.55
N TYR A 6 11.68 -1.80 -5.44
CA TYR A 6 10.77 -0.67 -5.43
C TYR A 6 9.92 -0.76 -4.16
N ALA A 7 9.67 0.40 -3.52
CA ALA A 7 8.88 0.52 -2.32
C ALA A 7 7.66 1.40 -2.61
N PRO A 8 6.51 0.78 -2.96
CA PRO A 8 5.36 1.51 -3.47
C PRO A 8 4.59 2.28 -2.39
N ASP A 9 4.90 2.07 -1.12
CA ASP A 9 4.32 2.74 0.05
C ASP A 9 5.09 4.00 0.47
N VAL A 10 6.27 4.26 -0.12
CA VAL A 10 7.09 5.47 0.07
C VAL A 10 7.58 6.11 -1.23
N ASP A 11 7.29 5.50 -2.38
CA ASP A 11 7.65 5.98 -3.73
C ASP A 11 9.18 6.11 -3.95
N LEU A 12 9.92 5.09 -3.50
CA LEU A 12 11.38 4.99 -3.67
C LEU A 12 11.75 3.71 -4.42
N ALA A 13 12.76 3.81 -5.28
CA ALA A 13 13.35 2.67 -5.96
C ALA A 13 14.87 2.63 -5.74
N LEU A 14 15.41 1.43 -5.57
CA LEU A 14 16.84 1.17 -5.59
C LEU A 14 17.21 0.57 -6.95
N LEU A 15 18.20 1.15 -7.62
CA LEU A 15 18.63 0.73 -8.95
C LEU A 15 20.10 0.31 -8.93
N THR A 16 20.47 -0.57 -9.87
CA THR A 16 21.86 -0.93 -10.18
C THR A 16 22.16 -0.76 -11.67
N LEU A 17 23.43 -0.69 -12.02
CA LEU A 17 23.87 -0.79 -13.41
C LEU A 17 24.18 -2.25 -13.76
N LYS A 18 23.36 -2.84 -14.63
CA LYS A 18 23.56 -4.20 -15.15
C LYS A 18 24.02 -4.14 -16.60
N GLY A 19 24.94 -5.04 -16.97
CA GLY A 19 25.44 -5.17 -18.34
C GLY A 19 26.50 -4.15 -18.74
N CYS A 20 27.02 -3.39 -17.78
CA CYS A 20 28.15 -2.47 -17.98
C CYS A 20 29.47 -3.22 -17.78
N SER A 21 30.50 -2.86 -18.54
CA SER A 21 31.85 -3.36 -18.29
C SER A 21 32.37 -2.87 -16.92
N LEU A 22 33.41 -3.52 -16.38
CA LEU A 22 34.09 -3.02 -15.18
C LEU A 22 34.65 -1.60 -15.38
N GLU A 23 35.00 -1.24 -16.62
CA GLU A 23 35.47 0.09 -17.00
C GLU A 23 34.33 1.11 -16.95
N ASP A 24 33.18 0.82 -17.54
CA ASP A 24 31.99 1.69 -17.47
C ASP A 24 31.50 1.87 -16.02
N GLN A 25 31.57 0.82 -15.21
CA GLN A 25 31.23 0.90 -13.78
C GLN A 25 32.21 1.80 -13.02
N LYS A 26 33.51 1.72 -13.32
CA LYS A 26 34.52 2.61 -12.73
C LYS A 26 34.38 4.04 -13.23
N GLU A 27 34.04 4.25 -14.51
CA GLU A 27 33.77 5.58 -15.05
C GLU A 27 32.54 6.20 -14.38
N PHE A 28 31.47 5.42 -14.23
CA PHE A 28 30.21 5.91 -13.65
C PHE A 28 30.30 6.16 -12.13
N PHE A 29 30.85 5.21 -11.38
CA PHE A 29 30.92 5.30 -9.92
C PHE A 29 32.21 5.97 -9.42
N GLY A 30 33.20 6.20 -10.28
CA GLY A 30 34.56 6.63 -9.90
C GLY A 30 35.33 5.58 -9.10
N ASP A 31 36.49 5.97 -8.56
CA ASP A 31 37.30 5.10 -7.70
C ASP A 31 36.55 4.77 -6.40
N VAL A 32 36.24 3.48 -6.22
CA VAL A 32 35.68 2.94 -4.98
C VAL A 32 36.81 2.80 -3.97
N VAL A 33 36.77 3.58 -2.89
CA VAL A 33 37.77 3.53 -1.83
C VAL A 33 37.38 2.45 -0.83
N GLU A 34 38.29 1.55 -0.52
CA GLU A 34 38.15 0.65 0.62
C GLU A 34 38.45 1.42 1.90
N GLU A 35 37.44 1.68 2.74
CA GLU A 35 37.68 2.12 4.11
C GLU A 35 38.16 0.93 4.95
N SER A 36 39.39 1.02 5.43
CA SER A 36 40.04 0.05 6.31
C SER A 36 39.42 0.07 7.72
N SER A 37 38.20 -0.43 7.86
CA SER A 37 37.63 -1.01 9.10
C SER A 37 36.12 -1.33 9.01
N SER A 38 35.46 -1.06 7.89
CA SER A 38 34.07 -1.46 7.68
C SER A 38 33.91 -2.14 6.31
N THR A 39 33.01 -3.12 6.21
CA THR A 39 32.69 -3.82 4.96
C THR A 39 31.99 -2.94 3.90
N ASN A 40 31.87 -1.64 4.14
CA ASN A 40 31.19 -0.69 3.27
C ASN A 40 32.19 0.01 2.34
N LYS A 41 32.23 -0.45 1.09
CA LYS A 41 32.89 0.24 -0.02
C LYS A 41 32.04 1.45 -0.44
N LEU A 42 32.37 2.65 0.01
CA LEU A 42 31.74 3.89 -0.49
C LEU A 42 32.55 4.48 -1.66
N SER A 43 31.85 4.85 -2.72
CA SER A 43 32.42 5.70 -3.77
C SER A 43 32.66 7.10 -3.21
N LYS A 44 33.78 7.74 -3.57
CA LYS A 44 34.05 9.17 -3.29
C LYS A 44 32.99 10.12 -3.88
N HIS A 45 32.15 9.66 -4.80
CA HIS A 45 31.10 10.43 -5.46
C HIS A 45 29.71 10.15 -4.91
N ALA A 46 29.58 9.29 -3.88
CA ALA A 46 28.29 9.06 -3.24
C ALA A 46 27.83 10.32 -2.51
N LEU A 47 26.57 10.71 -2.73
CA LEU A 47 25.97 11.84 -2.03
C LEU A 47 25.66 11.44 -0.58
N GLU A 48 26.03 12.30 0.36
CA GLU A 48 25.70 12.10 1.78
C GLU A 48 24.26 12.55 2.05
N LEU A 49 23.51 11.72 2.78
CA LEU A 49 22.18 12.10 3.27
C LEU A 49 22.32 13.02 4.49
N ALA A 50 21.51 14.07 4.58
CA ALA A 50 21.44 14.94 5.75
C ALA A 50 20.97 14.15 6.97
N ASP A 51 21.62 14.34 8.13
CA ASP A 51 21.35 13.56 9.35
C ASP A 51 20.01 13.93 10.01
N GLU A 52 19.58 15.18 9.85
CA GLU A 52 18.36 15.72 10.43
C GLU A 52 17.45 16.29 9.33
N LEU A 53 16.16 16.42 9.64
CA LEU A 53 15.22 17.15 8.80
C LEU A 53 15.66 18.62 8.71
N PRO A 54 15.57 19.27 7.53
CA PRO A 54 15.92 20.70 7.40
C PRO A 54 14.92 21.57 8.16
N SER A 55 15.35 22.74 8.61
CA SER A 55 14.49 23.70 9.32
C SER A 55 13.52 24.40 8.37
N LEU A 56 12.39 24.90 8.88
CA LEU A 56 11.56 25.83 8.10
C LEU A 56 12.40 27.03 7.66
N GLN A 57 12.13 27.53 6.45
CA GLN A 57 12.87 28.60 5.76
C GLN A 57 14.33 28.26 5.36
N GLU A 58 14.81 27.05 5.59
CA GLU A 58 16.13 26.63 5.12
C GLU A 58 16.16 26.53 3.58
N SER A 59 17.21 27.07 2.96
CA SER A 59 17.39 27.03 1.49
C SER A 59 17.67 25.59 1.04
N VAL A 60 17.02 25.23 -0.07
CA VAL A 60 17.12 23.91 -0.70
C VAL A 60 17.29 24.05 -2.21
N HIS A 61 18.16 23.22 -2.77
CA HIS A 61 18.44 23.18 -4.20
C HIS A 61 18.03 21.83 -4.77
N VAL A 62 17.09 21.81 -5.69
CA VAL A 62 16.62 20.58 -6.35
C VAL A 62 17.32 20.44 -7.69
N MET A 63 17.92 19.28 -7.92
CA MET A 63 18.63 18.98 -9.17
C MET A 63 17.96 17.84 -9.92
N GLY A 64 17.83 18.00 -11.24
CA GLY A 64 17.27 16.97 -12.10
C GLY A 64 17.35 17.29 -13.57
N PHE A 65 16.63 16.50 -14.38
CA PHE A 65 16.58 16.62 -15.83
C PHE A 65 15.13 16.81 -16.27
N PRO A 66 14.61 18.05 -16.29
CA PRO A 66 13.21 18.30 -16.57
C PRO A 66 12.87 17.94 -18.01
N THR A 67 11.59 17.64 -18.24
CA THR A 67 11.08 17.25 -19.57
C THR A 67 11.39 18.34 -20.59
N GLY A 68 11.98 17.95 -21.73
CA GLY A 68 12.32 18.87 -22.82
C GLY A 68 13.79 19.27 -22.92
N GLY A 69 14.66 18.78 -22.02
CA GLY A 69 16.10 18.97 -22.10
C GLY A 69 16.90 17.74 -21.65
N THR A 70 18.21 17.74 -21.96
CA THR A 70 19.17 16.70 -21.53
C THR A 70 20.25 17.25 -20.60
N THR A 71 20.21 18.54 -20.31
CA THR A 71 21.14 19.22 -19.41
C THR A 71 20.56 19.28 -18.00
N ILE A 72 21.45 19.31 -17.01
CA ILE A 72 21.05 19.46 -15.61
C ILE A 72 20.30 20.79 -15.40
N CYS A 73 19.22 20.73 -14.62
CA CYS A 73 18.48 21.89 -14.14
C CYS A 73 18.56 21.94 -12.62
N ILE A 74 18.72 23.16 -12.10
CA ILE A 74 18.75 23.44 -10.67
C ILE A 74 17.64 24.44 -10.38
N THR A 75 16.76 24.11 -9.43
CA THR A 75 15.78 25.03 -8.88
C THR A 75 16.06 25.26 -7.40
N GLU A 76 16.00 26.51 -6.96
CA GLU A 76 16.19 26.89 -5.56
C GLU A 76 14.85 27.30 -4.94
N GLY A 77 14.69 27.01 -3.66
CA GLY A 77 13.60 27.50 -2.83
C GLY A 77 13.93 27.30 -1.36
N VAL A 78 12.91 27.34 -0.52
CA VAL A 78 13.04 27.11 0.92
C VAL A 78 12.07 26.03 1.40
N VAL A 79 12.37 25.43 2.54
CA VAL A 79 11.46 24.55 3.25
C VAL A 79 10.27 25.36 3.78
N SER A 80 9.08 25.11 3.21
CA SER A 80 7.85 25.79 3.59
C SER A 80 7.08 25.07 4.69
N ARG A 81 7.15 23.73 4.75
CA ARG A 81 6.43 22.90 5.71
C ARG A 81 7.03 21.50 5.80
N ILE A 82 6.90 20.84 6.95
CA ILE A 82 7.09 19.40 7.08
C ILE A 82 5.80 18.79 7.62
N ASP A 83 5.21 17.84 6.88
CA ASP A 83 3.90 17.28 7.24
C ASP A 83 3.68 15.90 6.60
N LEU A 84 2.60 15.23 6.99
CA LEU A 84 2.10 14.03 6.36
C LEU A 84 1.21 14.37 5.15
N VAL A 85 1.65 13.97 3.95
CA VAL A 85 0.93 14.20 2.70
C VAL A 85 0.37 12.92 2.11
N MET A 86 -0.88 12.98 1.65
CA MET A 86 -1.52 11.91 0.86
C MET A 86 -0.86 11.86 -0.53
N ALA A 87 0.12 10.99 -0.73
CA ALA A 87 0.84 10.83 -2.00
C ALA A 87 0.03 10.01 -3.02
N SER A 88 -0.73 9.03 -2.54
CA SER A 88 -1.75 8.32 -3.31
C SER A 88 -2.97 8.13 -2.42
N ALA A 89 -4.09 7.66 -2.98
CA ALA A 89 -5.34 7.52 -2.24
C ALA A 89 -5.31 6.53 -1.06
N PHE A 90 -4.21 5.80 -0.85
CA PHE A 90 -3.96 4.94 0.31
C PHE A 90 -2.54 5.11 0.89
N ASN A 91 -1.68 5.94 0.29
CA ASN A 91 -0.31 6.18 0.75
C ASN A 91 -0.20 7.57 1.36
N ILE A 92 0.18 7.65 2.64
CA ILE A 92 0.46 8.91 3.31
C ILE A 92 1.90 8.95 3.75
N LEU A 93 2.66 9.94 3.32
CA LEU A 93 4.10 10.03 3.49
C LEU A 93 4.47 11.23 4.34
N LEU A 94 5.52 11.11 5.15
CA LEU A 94 6.23 12.28 5.62
C LEU A 94 6.85 12.98 4.41
N ALA A 95 6.60 14.27 4.24
CA ALA A 95 7.16 15.05 3.16
C ALA A 95 7.65 16.41 3.65
N ILE A 96 8.71 16.89 3.01
CA ILE A 96 9.16 18.27 3.09
C ILE A 96 8.51 19.01 1.94
N GLN A 97 7.68 20.01 2.24
CA GLN A 97 7.13 20.92 1.25
C GLN A 97 8.11 22.05 1.02
N ILE A 98 8.33 22.40 -0.24
CA ILE A 98 9.24 23.47 -0.66
C ILE A 98 8.52 24.39 -1.67
N ASP A 99 9.00 25.62 -1.83
CA ASP A 99 8.50 26.56 -2.85
C ASP A 99 9.35 26.58 -4.14
N ALA A 100 10.38 25.72 -4.22
CA ALA A 100 11.14 25.49 -5.45
C ALA A 100 10.27 24.79 -6.50
N ALA A 101 10.44 25.17 -7.77
CA ALA A 101 9.73 24.53 -8.87
C ALA A 101 10.14 23.07 -9.03
N ILE A 102 9.15 22.16 -8.98
CA ILE A 102 9.30 20.74 -9.30
C ILE A 102 8.54 20.47 -10.59
N ASN A 103 9.28 20.17 -11.66
CA ASN A 103 8.71 19.80 -12.96
C ASN A 103 8.89 18.30 -13.22
N PRO A 104 8.03 17.68 -14.06
CA PRO A 104 8.27 16.32 -14.53
C PRO A 104 9.68 16.17 -15.10
N GLY A 105 10.43 15.18 -14.62
CA GLY A 105 11.85 14.96 -14.93
C GLY A 105 12.82 15.39 -13.82
N ASN A 106 12.42 16.27 -12.90
CA ASN A 106 13.16 16.51 -11.67
C ASN A 106 12.79 15.53 -10.55
N SER A 107 11.61 14.88 -10.65
CA SER A 107 11.21 13.82 -9.71
C SER A 107 12.17 12.64 -9.78
N GLY A 108 12.57 12.13 -8.61
CA GLY A 108 13.64 11.15 -8.44
C GLY A 108 15.03 11.77 -8.24
N GLY A 109 15.19 13.07 -8.53
CA GLY A 109 16.44 13.80 -8.30
C GLY A 109 16.64 14.20 -6.83
N PRO A 110 17.90 14.45 -6.41
CA PRO A 110 18.22 14.89 -5.05
C PRO A 110 17.85 16.36 -4.83
N ALA A 111 17.48 16.67 -3.60
CA ALA A 111 17.44 18.03 -3.07
C ALA A 111 18.54 18.21 -2.02
N PHE A 112 19.28 19.30 -2.10
CA PHE A 112 20.44 19.59 -1.26
C PHE A 112 20.20 20.75 -0.31
N ASP A 113 20.77 20.67 0.89
CA ASP A 113 20.99 21.84 1.73
C ASP A 113 22.18 22.69 1.24
N LYS A 114 22.44 23.80 1.92
CA LYS A 114 23.59 24.69 1.66
C LYS A 114 24.96 24.04 1.91
N HIS A 115 24.99 22.88 2.56
CA HIS A 115 26.21 22.12 2.86
C HIS A 115 26.48 21.02 1.83
N GLY A 116 25.60 20.85 0.84
CA GLY A 116 25.71 19.80 -0.18
C GLY A 116 25.24 18.43 0.30
N LYS A 117 24.59 18.34 1.47
CA LYS A 117 23.95 17.09 1.92
C LYS A 117 22.55 16.97 1.34
N VAL A 118 22.15 15.74 1.01
CA VAL A 118 20.83 15.44 0.45
C VAL A 118 19.79 15.45 1.56
N VAL A 119 18.89 16.44 1.53
CA VAL A 119 17.77 16.55 2.47
C VAL A 119 16.57 15.70 2.07
N GLY A 120 16.49 15.31 0.80
CA GLY A 120 15.44 14.42 0.32
C GLY A 120 15.48 14.16 -1.18
N VAL A 121 14.53 13.34 -1.65
CA VAL A 121 14.32 13.01 -3.07
C VAL A 121 13.08 13.74 -3.55
N ALA A 122 13.21 14.51 -4.62
CA ALA A 122 12.08 15.24 -5.19
C ALA A 122 11.02 14.26 -5.70
N PHE A 123 9.75 14.53 -5.38
CA PHE A 123 8.63 13.76 -5.94
C PHE A 123 7.49 14.69 -6.33
N PHE A 124 6.78 14.30 -7.38
CA PHE A 124 5.64 15.06 -7.86
C PHE A 124 4.35 14.48 -7.27
N LYS A 125 3.70 15.26 -6.40
CA LYS A 125 2.36 14.93 -5.95
C LYS A 125 1.38 15.30 -7.06
N ASN A 126 0.75 14.29 -7.68
CA ASN A 126 -0.33 14.52 -8.65
C ASN A 126 -1.61 14.97 -7.93
N THR A 127 -1.66 16.22 -7.47
CA THR A 127 -2.90 16.82 -6.97
C THR A 127 -3.74 17.28 -8.14
N SER A 128 -5.00 16.87 -8.16
CA SER A 128 -6.03 17.32 -9.12
C SER A 128 -6.30 18.84 -9.07
N LYS A 129 -5.76 19.55 -8.07
CA LYS A 129 -5.64 21.00 -8.04
C LYS A 129 -4.20 21.36 -8.41
N LYS A 130 -4.01 22.08 -9.52
CA LYS A 130 -2.76 22.81 -9.77
C LYS A 130 -2.60 23.83 -8.64
N THR A 131 -1.75 23.53 -7.68
CA THR A 131 -1.20 24.52 -6.76
C THR A 131 0.12 24.94 -7.36
N ASP A 132 0.19 26.17 -7.87
CA ASP A 132 1.43 26.71 -8.40
C ASP A 132 2.47 26.80 -7.26
N ASN A 133 3.74 26.56 -7.60
CA ASN A 133 4.91 26.74 -6.71
C ASN A 133 4.88 25.93 -5.40
N VAL A 134 4.40 24.68 -5.46
CA VAL A 134 4.50 23.74 -4.33
C VAL A 134 5.21 22.47 -4.79
N GLY A 135 6.45 22.29 -4.31
CA GLY A 135 7.22 21.07 -4.46
C GLY A 135 7.16 20.19 -3.21
N TYR A 136 7.41 18.89 -3.37
CA TYR A 136 7.56 17.97 -2.24
C TYR A 136 8.82 17.12 -2.37
N LEU A 137 9.44 16.84 -1.23
CA LEU A 137 10.59 15.95 -1.11
C LEU A 137 10.25 14.80 -0.16
N ILE A 138 10.66 13.59 -0.52
CA ILE A 138 10.73 12.44 0.38
C ILE A 138 11.97 12.67 1.26
N PRO A 139 11.83 12.88 2.59
CA PRO A 139 12.94 13.25 3.45
C PRO A 139 14.04 12.18 3.50
N ALA A 140 15.28 12.61 3.77
CA ALA A 140 16.43 11.72 3.97
C ALA A 140 16.18 10.62 5.02
N ASP A 141 15.42 10.90 6.08
CA ASP A 141 15.00 9.91 7.09
C ASP A 141 14.16 8.78 6.50
N VAL A 142 13.25 9.11 5.58
CA VAL A 142 12.42 8.12 4.89
C VAL A 142 13.29 7.31 3.94
N VAL A 143 14.26 7.93 3.26
CA VAL A 143 15.25 7.22 2.42
C VAL A 143 16.08 6.24 3.23
N ARG A 144 16.61 6.65 4.40
CA ARG A 144 17.34 5.75 5.31
C ARG A 144 16.49 4.57 5.77
N THR A 145 15.24 4.84 6.15
CA THR A 145 14.29 3.82 6.60
C THR A 145 13.95 2.84 5.47
N PHE A 146 13.76 3.36 4.25
CA PHE A 146 13.59 2.55 3.04
C PHE A 146 14.79 1.62 2.81
N LEU A 147 16.01 2.16 2.83
CA LEU A 147 17.23 1.36 2.63
C LEU A 147 17.37 0.26 3.70
N GLY A 148 17.04 0.56 4.96
CA GLY A 148 17.05 -0.43 6.05
C GLY A 148 15.98 -1.52 5.95
N ARG A 149 14.94 -1.31 5.12
CA ARG A 149 13.87 -2.29 4.84
C ARG A 149 14.11 -3.11 3.59
N CYS A 150 15.11 -2.76 2.78
CA CYS A 150 15.55 -3.53 1.64
C CYS A 150 16.41 -4.72 2.10
N LYS A 151 16.03 -5.94 1.74
CA LYS A 151 16.87 -7.13 1.91
C LYS A 151 17.35 -7.57 0.54
N LEU A 152 18.66 -7.56 0.33
CA LEU A 152 19.31 -7.92 -0.92
C LEU A 152 20.08 -9.22 -0.74
N ASP A 153 19.66 -10.27 -1.43
CA ASP A 153 20.42 -11.52 -1.53
C ASP A 153 21.13 -11.54 -2.89
N ARG A 154 22.42 -11.18 -2.87
CA ARG A 154 23.23 -11.06 -4.09
C ARG A 154 23.54 -12.42 -4.70
N ASP A 155 23.61 -13.48 -3.89
CA ASP A 155 23.97 -14.83 -4.34
C ASP A 155 22.78 -15.51 -5.01
N ALA A 156 21.59 -15.37 -4.41
CA ALA A 156 20.34 -15.85 -5.01
C ALA A 156 19.81 -14.91 -6.12
N GLY A 157 20.36 -13.69 -6.23
CA GLY A 157 19.86 -12.67 -7.15
C GLY A 157 18.44 -12.22 -6.82
N THR A 158 18.05 -12.27 -5.54
CA THR A 158 16.71 -11.91 -5.07
C THR A 158 16.74 -10.67 -4.19
N SER A 159 15.63 -9.97 -4.14
CA SER A 159 15.46 -8.77 -3.35
C SER A 159 14.04 -8.72 -2.80
N THR A 160 13.91 -8.29 -1.55
CA THR A 160 12.61 -8.08 -0.91
C THR A 160 12.58 -6.74 -0.20
N TYR A 161 11.37 -6.24 0.01
CA TYR A 161 11.10 -5.01 0.73
C TYR A 161 10.06 -5.28 1.82
N THR A 162 10.32 -4.80 3.03
CA THR A 162 9.34 -4.84 4.13
C THR A 162 8.55 -3.53 4.13
N LEU A 163 7.23 -3.61 4.00
CA LEU A 163 6.37 -2.42 3.93
C LEU A 163 6.35 -1.62 5.24
N SER A 164 6.11 -0.31 5.15
CA SER A 164 5.91 0.54 6.32
C SER A 164 4.72 0.07 7.18
N PRO A 165 4.79 0.20 8.51
CA PRO A 165 3.66 -0.10 9.36
C PRO A 165 2.41 0.70 9.01
N SER A 166 1.25 0.03 9.10
CA SER A 166 -0.05 0.68 9.01
C SER A 166 -0.45 1.28 10.36
N LEU A 167 -1.35 2.27 10.37
CA LEU A 167 -1.97 2.72 11.62
C LEU A 167 -2.87 1.57 12.13
N PRO A 168 -2.62 0.99 13.31
CA PRO A 168 -3.30 -0.23 13.75
C PRO A 168 -4.56 0.05 14.58
N TYR A 169 -5.11 1.26 14.50
CA TYR A 169 -6.31 1.66 15.23
C TYR A 169 -7.00 2.86 14.58
N ASP A 170 -8.31 2.98 14.81
CA ASP A 170 -9.03 4.24 14.62
C ASP A 170 -9.11 5.01 15.93
N TRP A 171 -9.29 6.31 15.82
CA TRP A 171 -9.30 7.20 16.97
C TRP A 171 -10.25 8.39 16.77
N HIS A 172 -10.60 9.02 17.88
CA HIS A 172 -11.38 10.25 17.94
C HIS A 172 -10.58 11.32 18.68
N PRO A 173 -10.48 12.56 18.16
CA PRO A 173 -9.98 13.70 18.92
C PRO A 173 -10.69 13.86 20.26
N LEU A 174 -9.96 14.22 21.32
CA LEU A 174 -10.49 14.32 22.68
C LEU A 174 -10.68 15.78 23.13
N GLU A 175 -10.86 16.71 22.19
CA GLU A 175 -11.04 18.14 22.50
C GLU A 175 -12.43 18.44 23.12
N ASN A 176 -13.42 17.60 22.84
CA ASN A 176 -14.79 17.80 23.31
C ASN A 176 -14.94 17.45 24.80
N ALA A 177 -15.31 18.44 25.62
CA ALA A 177 -15.49 18.27 27.07
C ALA A 177 -16.58 17.23 27.44
N SER A 178 -17.64 17.09 26.64
CA SER A 178 -18.69 16.10 26.89
C SER A 178 -18.20 14.68 26.59
N LEU A 179 -17.42 14.51 25.52
CA LEU A 179 -16.77 13.23 25.21
C LEU A 179 -15.82 12.82 26.34
N ARG A 180 -14.98 13.75 26.80
CA ARG A 180 -14.11 13.55 27.97
C ARG A 180 -14.89 13.08 29.19
N LEU A 181 -15.97 13.79 29.54
CA LEU A 181 -16.82 13.44 30.69
C LEU A 181 -17.47 12.06 30.52
N ALA A 182 -18.01 11.75 29.34
CA ALA A 182 -18.65 10.47 29.04
C ALA A 182 -17.66 9.29 29.20
N HIS A 183 -16.40 9.49 28.85
CA HIS A 183 -15.32 8.51 29.01
C HIS A 183 -14.56 8.64 30.35
N LYS A 184 -15.04 9.50 31.27
CA LYS A 184 -14.46 9.76 32.60
C LYS A 184 -13.00 10.24 32.57
N VAL A 185 -12.59 10.88 31.48
CA VAL A 185 -11.22 11.38 31.30
C VAL A 185 -11.07 12.72 32.01
N PRO A 186 -10.17 12.86 33.00
CA PRO A 186 -9.97 14.13 33.69
C PRO A 186 -9.32 15.17 32.76
N SER A 187 -9.50 16.45 33.07
CA SER A 187 -8.95 17.55 32.26
C SER A 187 -7.42 17.60 32.22
N SER A 188 -6.74 16.90 33.13
CA SER A 188 -5.28 16.80 33.17
C SER A 188 -4.71 15.75 32.21
N VAL A 189 -5.54 14.87 31.66
CA VAL A 189 -5.11 13.81 30.73
C VAL A 189 -5.36 14.29 29.30
N HIS A 190 -4.32 14.28 28.47
CA HIS A 190 -4.38 14.64 27.06
C HIS A 190 -4.02 13.47 26.17
N GLY A 191 -4.60 13.45 24.97
CA GLY A 191 -4.37 12.40 23.98
C GLY A 191 -5.61 12.07 23.17
N ILE A 192 -5.62 10.89 22.55
CA ILE A 192 -6.67 10.49 21.60
C ILE A 192 -7.44 9.28 22.12
N LEU A 193 -8.76 9.24 21.86
CA LEU A 193 -9.60 8.10 22.24
C LEU A 193 -9.52 7.02 21.16
N VAL A 194 -9.10 5.81 21.53
CA VAL A 194 -9.07 4.63 20.64
C VAL A 194 -10.49 4.10 20.43
N THR A 195 -10.97 4.07 19.18
CA THR A 195 -12.35 3.70 18.83
C THR A 195 -12.47 2.31 18.21
N SER A 196 -11.44 1.86 17.51
CA SER A 196 -11.29 0.53 16.94
C SER A 196 -9.79 0.17 16.94
N LEU A 197 -9.44 -1.12 16.86
CA LEU A 197 -8.05 -1.56 16.76
C LEU A 197 -7.91 -2.86 15.98
N SER A 198 -6.78 -2.98 15.30
CA SER A 198 -6.29 -4.21 14.67
C SER A 198 -5.89 -5.24 15.72
N ASP A 199 -6.06 -6.51 15.39
CA ASP A 199 -5.69 -7.65 16.25
C ASP A 199 -4.21 -7.74 16.57
N THR A 200 -3.39 -7.13 15.73
CA THR A 200 -1.97 -6.96 15.99
C THR A 200 -1.69 -6.23 17.31
N LEU A 201 -2.68 -5.48 17.83
CA LEU A 201 -2.64 -4.83 19.14
C LEU A 201 -3.52 -5.48 20.19
N GLY A 202 -4.10 -6.65 19.90
CA GLY A 202 -4.88 -7.43 20.84
C GLY A 202 -4.06 -7.73 22.10
N GLY A 203 -4.60 -7.38 23.27
CA GLY A 203 -3.91 -7.53 24.56
C GLY A 203 -2.97 -6.39 24.92
N ILE A 204 -2.70 -5.46 24.01
CA ILE A 204 -1.87 -4.26 24.24
C ILE A 204 -2.77 -3.06 24.46
N LEU A 205 -3.53 -2.70 23.42
CA LEU A 205 -4.53 -1.62 23.47
C LEU A 205 -5.95 -2.20 23.57
N LYS A 206 -6.87 -1.37 24.03
CA LYS A 206 -8.30 -1.66 24.12
C LYS A 206 -9.10 -0.49 23.56
N LYS A 207 -10.24 -0.81 22.94
CA LYS A 207 -11.25 0.21 22.61
C LYS A 207 -11.66 0.96 23.88
N GLY A 208 -11.66 2.28 23.80
CA GLY A 208 -11.97 3.16 24.93
C GLY A 208 -10.75 3.64 25.71
N ASP A 209 -9.54 3.12 25.43
CA ASP A 209 -8.31 3.70 25.94
C ASP A 209 -8.14 5.13 25.42
N VAL A 210 -7.61 6.00 26.27
CA VAL A 210 -7.04 7.27 25.81
C VAL A 210 -5.55 7.07 25.64
N LEU A 211 -5.08 7.08 24.40
CA LEU A 211 -3.65 6.98 24.09
C LEU A 211 -3.01 8.34 24.36
N THR A 212 -2.13 8.40 25.36
CA THR A 212 -1.49 9.63 25.85
C THR A 212 -0.08 9.80 25.32
N HIS A 213 0.66 8.69 25.12
CA HIS A 213 2.00 8.73 24.55
C HIS A 213 2.28 7.58 23.58
N ILE A 214 3.19 7.83 22.64
CA ILE A 214 3.81 6.82 21.77
C ILE A 214 5.32 7.00 21.90
N ASP A 215 6.02 5.96 22.34
CA ASP A 215 7.47 5.99 22.60
C ASP A 215 7.90 7.17 23.47
N GLY A 216 7.12 7.44 24.52
CA GLY A 216 7.34 8.56 25.45
C GLY A 216 7.03 9.95 24.87
N LYS A 217 6.62 10.08 23.61
CA LYS A 217 6.17 11.35 23.02
C LYS A 217 4.69 11.57 23.34
N ALA A 218 4.40 12.68 24.02
CA ALA A 218 3.05 13.06 24.41
C ALA A 218 2.17 13.41 23.19
N LEU A 219 0.91 13.00 23.27
CA LEU A 219 -0.13 13.26 22.28
C LEU A 219 -1.01 14.41 22.75
N ALA A 220 -1.27 15.36 21.85
CA ALA A 220 -2.32 16.34 22.01
C ALA A 220 -3.71 15.73 21.74
N ASP A 221 -4.75 16.46 22.11
CA ASP A 221 -6.14 16.02 21.99
C ASP A 221 -6.61 15.86 20.54
N ASP A 222 -5.94 16.52 19.59
CA ASP A 222 -6.16 16.41 18.15
C ASP A 222 -5.21 15.40 17.48
N GLY A 223 -4.46 14.64 18.28
CA GLY A 223 -3.51 13.63 17.81
C GLY A 223 -2.20 14.19 17.27
N GLN A 224 -1.90 15.47 17.48
CA GLN A 224 -0.58 16.02 17.17
C GLN A 224 0.48 15.61 18.20
N VAL A 225 1.73 15.54 17.74
CA VAL A 225 2.94 15.38 18.56
C VAL A 225 3.95 16.44 18.18
N VAL A 226 4.86 16.76 19.10
CA VAL A 226 5.99 17.64 18.81
C VAL A 226 6.96 16.90 17.87
N LEU A 227 7.18 17.46 16.69
CA LEU A 227 8.24 17.02 15.78
C LEU A 227 9.59 17.52 16.30
N ARG A 228 9.70 18.84 16.50
CA ARG A 228 10.84 19.54 17.12
C ARG A 228 10.42 20.93 17.54
N ARG A 229 10.93 21.43 18.68
CA ARG A 229 10.60 22.77 19.22
C ARG A 229 9.09 23.05 19.19
N ASP A 230 8.64 23.96 18.33
CA ASP A 230 7.27 24.43 18.12
C ASP A 230 6.58 23.80 16.90
N GLU A 231 7.27 22.96 16.13
CA GLU A 231 6.70 22.24 14.99
C GLU A 231 5.91 21.02 15.46
N LEU A 232 4.64 20.96 15.07
CA LEU A 232 3.72 19.87 15.38
C LEU A 232 3.43 19.03 14.13
N ILE A 233 3.23 17.73 14.32
CA ILE A 233 2.88 16.80 13.24
C ILE A 233 1.88 15.76 13.76
N GLN A 234 1.05 15.22 12.86
CA GLN A 234 0.16 14.12 13.19
C GLN A 234 0.93 12.87 13.66
N HIS A 235 0.52 12.30 14.80
CA HIS A 235 1.23 11.20 15.48
C HIS A 235 1.51 9.96 14.63
N ARG A 236 0.74 9.73 13.56
CA ARG A 236 0.98 8.63 12.63
C ARG A 236 2.41 8.66 12.04
N TYR A 237 3.06 9.82 12.00
CA TYR A 237 4.48 9.94 11.66
C TYR A 237 5.36 9.00 12.50
N LEU A 238 5.08 8.87 13.81
CA LEU A 238 5.85 8.03 14.74
C LEU A 238 5.78 6.54 14.38
N LEU A 239 4.67 6.10 13.79
CA LEU A 239 4.47 4.69 13.45
C LEU A 239 5.07 4.34 12.09
N ARG A 240 4.89 5.23 11.10
CA ARG A 240 5.34 4.96 9.72
C ARG A 240 6.87 4.94 9.59
N GLY A 241 7.56 5.73 10.41
CA GLY A 241 9.02 5.82 10.43
C GLY A 241 9.73 4.67 11.15
N LYS A 242 9.01 3.74 11.79
CA LYS A 242 9.59 2.64 12.57
C LYS A 242 10.48 1.74 11.71
N ARG A 243 11.67 1.41 12.20
CA ARG A 243 12.54 0.42 11.55
C ARG A 243 11.94 -0.98 11.69
N VAL A 244 12.41 -1.91 10.85
CA VAL A 244 12.04 -3.33 10.98
C VAL A 244 12.42 -3.80 12.37
N ASP A 245 11.52 -4.51 13.04
CA ASP A 245 11.67 -5.05 14.39
C ASP A 245 11.86 -4.00 15.52
N GLU A 246 11.69 -2.71 15.21
CA GLU A 246 11.74 -1.66 16.23
C GLU A 246 10.46 -1.73 17.09
N PRO A 247 10.58 -1.90 18.42
CA PRO A 247 9.41 -1.91 19.28
C PRO A 247 8.77 -0.52 19.34
N THR A 248 7.46 -0.53 19.53
CA THR A 248 6.63 0.63 19.85
C THR A 248 6.03 0.43 21.22
N ILE A 249 6.12 1.46 22.05
CA ILE A 249 5.53 1.46 23.39
C ILE A 249 4.39 2.48 23.40
N PHE A 250 3.21 2.00 23.79
CA PHE A 250 2.04 2.85 23.98
C PHE A 250 1.84 3.14 25.46
N THR A 251 1.48 4.37 25.78
CA THR A 251 1.06 4.77 27.14
C THR A 251 -0.37 5.25 27.09
N VAL A 252 -1.21 4.73 27.99
CA VAL A 252 -2.65 4.98 27.99
C VAL A 252 -3.16 5.46 29.34
N TYR A 253 -4.27 6.19 29.29
CA TYR A 253 -5.21 6.29 30.39
C TYR A 253 -6.31 5.24 30.19
N ARG A 254 -6.49 4.39 31.20
CA ARG A 254 -7.43 3.25 31.20
C ARG A 254 -7.95 3.01 32.62
N ASP A 255 -9.24 2.77 32.78
CA ASP A 255 -9.86 2.42 34.07
C ASP A 255 -9.53 3.39 35.23
N GLY A 256 -9.48 4.70 34.93
CA GLY A 256 -9.20 5.73 35.95
C GLY A 256 -7.71 5.96 36.25
N LYS A 257 -6.81 5.16 35.68
CA LYS A 257 -5.37 5.26 35.91
C LYS A 257 -4.67 5.85 34.69
N ASP A 258 -3.90 6.90 34.91
CA ASP A 258 -3.08 7.55 33.89
C ASP A 258 -1.68 6.91 33.79
N ASN A 259 -0.97 7.21 32.70
CA ASN A 259 0.41 6.80 32.44
C ASN A 259 0.65 5.29 32.54
N GLN A 260 -0.33 4.49 32.11
CA GLN A 260 -0.16 3.05 32.04
C GLN A 260 0.59 2.67 30.77
N GLU A 261 1.86 2.31 30.93
CA GLU A 261 2.67 1.78 29.85
C GLU A 261 2.20 0.37 29.47
N CYS A 262 1.97 0.17 28.17
CA CYS A 262 1.60 -1.11 27.60
C CYS A 262 2.86 -1.92 27.22
N PRO A 263 2.78 -3.25 27.13
CA PRO A 263 3.89 -4.07 26.66
C PRO A 263 4.39 -3.61 25.28
N PRO A 264 5.71 -3.62 25.02
CA PRO A 264 6.26 -3.26 23.72
C PRO A 264 5.74 -4.18 22.60
N CYS A 265 5.49 -3.62 21.42
CA CYS A 265 5.13 -4.39 20.23
C CYS A 265 5.81 -3.91 18.97
N VAL A 266 6.08 -4.85 18.06
CA VAL A 266 6.56 -4.54 16.72
C VAL A 266 5.35 -4.32 15.81
N LEU A 267 5.31 -3.16 15.15
CA LEU A 267 4.26 -2.82 14.20
C LEU A 267 4.62 -3.30 12.80
N GLY A 268 3.62 -3.79 12.08
CA GLY A 268 3.77 -4.25 10.69
C GLY A 268 2.75 -3.62 9.76
N ASN A 269 2.90 -3.88 8.46
CA ASN A 269 1.88 -3.55 7.49
C ASN A 269 0.63 -4.40 7.72
N ILE A 270 -0.53 -3.77 7.80
CA ILE A 270 -1.81 -4.47 7.90
C ILE A 270 -2.30 -4.72 6.47
N PRO A 271 -2.57 -6.00 6.09
CA PRO A 271 -3.14 -6.31 4.79
C PRO A 271 -4.42 -5.51 4.52
N SER A 272 -4.77 -5.31 3.25
CA SER A 272 -6.06 -4.72 2.87
C SER A 272 -6.84 -5.67 1.99
N ILE A 273 -8.15 -5.74 2.21
CA ILE A 273 -9.09 -6.54 1.41
C ILE A 273 -9.24 -5.99 -0.02
N CYS A 274 -8.98 -4.68 -0.21
CA CYS A 274 -8.75 -4.10 -1.54
C CYS A 274 -7.25 -3.95 -1.76
N LEU A 275 -6.72 -4.69 -2.74
CA LEU A 275 -5.30 -4.73 -3.00
C LEU A 275 -4.78 -3.36 -3.47
N ARG A 276 -3.71 -2.87 -2.83
CA ARG A 276 -3.16 -1.53 -3.06
C ARG A 276 -2.23 -1.44 -4.27
N TRP A 277 -1.42 -2.48 -4.50
CA TRP A 277 -0.26 -2.46 -5.41
C TRP A 277 -0.30 -3.58 -6.46
N VAL A 278 -1.49 -3.86 -7.01
CA VAL A 278 -1.69 -4.97 -7.98
C VAL A 278 -1.00 -4.77 -9.33
N ASP A 279 -0.52 -3.57 -9.59
CA ASP A 279 0.17 -3.14 -10.81
C ASP A 279 1.67 -2.97 -10.60
N VAL A 280 2.16 -3.24 -9.38
CA VAL A 280 3.56 -3.05 -9.01
C VAL A 280 4.29 -4.38 -9.08
N ASP A 281 5.13 -4.54 -10.11
CA ASP A 281 5.96 -5.74 -10.35
C ASP A 281 5.17 -7.06 -10.37
N TYR A 282 3.86 -6.99 -10.64
CA TYR A 282 2.96 -8.13 -10.57
C TYR A 282 1.77 -7.92 -11.52
N PRO A 283 1.44 -8.90 -12.39
CA PRO A 283 0.22 -8.82 -13.20
C PRO A 283 -1.02 -9.08 -12.33
N PRO A 284 -2.16 -8.44 -12.60
CA PRO A 284 -3.36 -8.65 -11.80
C PRO A 284 -3.85 -10.09 -11.89
N ASP A 285 -4.29 -10.64 -10.75
CA ASP A 285 -4.92 -11.95 -10.76
C ASP A 285 -6.27 -11.89 -11.49
N TYR A 286 -6.58 -12.92 -12.27
CA TYR A 286 -7.87 -13.07 -12.92
C TYR A 286 -8.30 -14.54 -13.04
N LEU A 287 -9.61 -14.73 -13.14
CA LEU A 287 -10.26 -15.99 -13.45
C LEU A 287 -11.30 -15.76 -14.54
N VAL A 288 -11.25 -16.56 -15.59
CA VAL A 288 -12.32 -16.73 -16.57
C VAL A 288 -13.07 -18.00 -16.17
N LEU A 289 -14.36 -17.88 -15.88
CA LEU A 289 -15.24 -19.01 -15.57
C LEU A 289 -16.30 -19.07 -16.67
N GLY A 290 -16.15 -20.02 -17.60
CA GLY A 290 -16.95 -20.05 -18.82
C GLY A 290 -16.73 -18.79 -19.65
N ALA A 291 -17.67 -17.83 -19.58
CA ALA A 291 -17.54 -16.53 -20.23
C ALA A 291 -17.53 -15.35 -19.24
N LEU A 292 -17.41 -15.61 -17.93
CA LEU A 292 -17.37 -14.59 -16.88
C LEU A 292 -15.92 -14.21 -16.56
N VAL A 293 -15.58 -12.92 -16.54
CA VAL A 293 -14.23 -12.44 -16.19
C VAL A 293 -14.25 -11.87 -14.78
N LEU A 294 -13.46 -12.46 -13.88
CA LEU A 294 -13.43 -12.14 -12.46
C LEU A 294 -12.02 -11.71 -12.01
N LEU A 295 -11.95 -10.62 -11.24
CA LEU A 295 -10.70 -10.08 -10.67
C LEU A 295 -10.87 -9.84 -9.16
N PRO A 296 -9.80 -9.85 -8.35
CA PRO A 296 -9.86 -9.33 -7.00
C PRO A 296 -10.05 -7.80 -7.04
N MET A 297 -10.79 -7.26 -6.06
CA MET A 297 -10.92 -5.82 -5.92
C MET A 297 -9.57 -5.20 -5.57
N SER A 298 -9.20 -4.17 -6.32
CA SER A 298 -7.96 -3.43 -6.15
C SER A 298 -8.20 -1.93 -6.26
N TRP A 299 -7.22 -1.14 -5.83
CA TRP A 299 -7.34 0.31 -5.96
C TRP A 299 -7.31 0.79 -7.41
N ALA A 300 -6.59 0.08 -8.28
CA ALA A 300 -6.61 0.28 -9.72
C ALA A 300 -8.01 0.00 -10.30
N LEU A 301 -8.61 -1.13 -9.92
CA LEU A 301 -9.96 -1.49 -10.37
C LEU A 301 -11.01 -0.52 -9.83
N ARG A 302 -10.88 -0.08 -8.58
CA ARG A 302 -11.71 0.96 -7.96
C ARG A 302 -11.65 2.28 -8.72
N SER A 303 -10.47 2.65 -9.21
CA SER A 303 -10.23 3.91 -9.93
C SER A 303 -10.58 3.81 -11.42
N HIS A 304 -10.92 2.61 -11.91
CA HIS A 304 -11.29 2.41 -13.30
C HIS A 304 -12.62 3.10 -13.62
N LYS A 305 -12.71 3.76 -14.79
CA LYS A 305 -13.87 4.55 -15.22
C LYS A 305 -15.22 3.80 -15.26
N ARG A 306 -15.18 2.47 -15.40
CA ARG A 306 -16.38 1.62 -15.40
C ARG A 306 -16.81 1.17 -13.99
N CYS A 307 -15.98 1.39 -12.96
CA CYS A 307 -16.32 1.06 -11.60
C CYS A 307 -17.39 2.01 -11.08
N GLY A 308 -18.60 1.48 -10.85
CA GLY A 308 -19.75 2.27 -10.42
C GLY A 308 -19.62 2.76 -8.96
N LYS A 309 -20.28 3.87 -8.64
CA LYS A 309 -20.31 4.45 -7.29
C LYS A 309 -20.70 3.46 -6.19
N LYS A 310 -21.63 2.54 -6.48
CA LYS A 310 -22.07 1.48 -5.55
C LYS A 310 -20.90 0.58 -5.15
N LEU A 311 -20.17 0.05 -6.12
CA LEU A 311 -19.03 -0.84 -5.86
C LEU A 311 -17.87 -0.09 -5.19
N ILE A 312 -17.66 1.18 -5.54
CA ILE A 312 -16.70 2.04 -4.84
C ILE A 312 -17.09 2.20 -3.37
N GLY A 313 -18.36 2.52 -3.07
CA GLY A 313 -18.85 2.66 -1.69
C GLY A 313 -18.69 1.37 -0.89
N GLU A 314 -19.10 0.23 -1.46
CA GLU A 314 -18.93 -1.08 -0.85
C GLU A 314 -17.45 -1.40 -0.57
N SER A 315 -16.54 -1.11 -1.51
CA SER A 315 -15.11 -1.32 -1.30
C SER A 315 -14.51 -0.47 -0.17
N ILE A 316 -15.00 0.76 0.02
CA ILE A 316 -14.54 1.65 1.10
C ILE A 316 -14.94 1.09 2.45
N ASP A 317 -16.20 0.66 2.59
CA ASP A 317 -16.72 0.04 3.81
C ASP A 317 -15.85 -1.16 4.23
N TRP A 318 -15.50 -2.02 3.27
CA TRP A 318 -14.61 -3.15 3.53
C TRP A 318 -13.17 -2.73 3.86
N CYS A 319 -12.63 -1.67 3.25
CA CYS A 319 -11.27 -1.17 3.56
C CYS A 319 -11.14 -0.60 4.97
N GLN A 320 -12.25 -0.20 5.59
CA GLN A 320 -12.26 0.34 6.96
C GLN A 320 -12.28 -0.77 8.02
N LYS A 321 -12.53 -2.02 7.63
CA LYS A 321 -12.55 -3.17 8.54
C LYS A 321 -11.15 -3.72 8.77
N TRP A 322 -10.90 -4.26 9.96
CA TRP A 322 -9.68 -5.01 10.26
C TRP A 322 -9.75 -6.47 9.76
N PRO A 323 -8.60 -7.16 9.58
CA PRO A 323 -8.56 -8.51 9.02
C PRO A 323 -9.52 -9.54 9.65
N GLN A 324 -9.73 -9.54 10.98
CA GLN A 324 -10.71 -10.44 11.61
C GLN A 324 -12.17 -10.13 11.24
N GLU A 325 -12.48 -8.85 10.99
CA GLU A 325 -13.83 -8.37 10.66
C GLU A 325 -14.19 -8.66 9.21
N TRP A 326 -13.24 -9.19 8.42
CA TRP A 326 -13.45 -9.56 7.03
C TRP A 326 -14.25 -10.85 6.84
N GLU A 327 -14.69 -11.51 7.92
CA GLU A 327 -15.46 -12.77 7.88
C GLU A 327 -14.69 -13.87 7.14
N GLY A 328 -13.38 -13.97 7.39
CA GLY A 328 -12.48 -14.93 6.75
C GLY A 328 -12.10 -14.58 5.31
N LYS A 329 -12.64 -13.50 4.72
CA LYS A 329 -12.28 -13.07 3.36
C LYS A 329 -10.85 -12.54 3.35
N THR A 330 -10.10 -12.84 2.31
CA THR A 330 -8.77 -12.28 2.04
C THR A 330 -8.76 -11.38 0.79
N GLY A 331 -9.88 -11.30 0.07
CA GLY A 331 -10.12 -10.35 -1.01
C GLY A 331 -11.57 -10.36 -1.49
N LEU A 332 -12.05 -9.25 -2.05
CA LEU A 332 -13.37 -9.20 -2.70
C LEU A 332 -13.25 -9.66 -4.15
N VAL A 333 -14.15 -10.50 -4.63
CA VAL A 333 -14.18 -10.96 -6.03
C VAL A 333 -15.18 -10.13 -6.83
N ILE A 334 -14.72 -9.54 -7.93
CA ILE A 334 -15.52 -8.68 -8.80
C ILE A 334 -15.67 -9.34 -10.16
N LEU A 335 -16.92 -9.52 -10.60
CA LEU A 335 -17.25 -9.78 -12.00
C LEU A 335 -17.02 -8.48 -12.79
N VAL A 336 -15.97 -8.39 -13.60
CA VAL A 336 -15.60 -7.15 -14.31
C VAL A 336 -16.11 -7.14 -15.76
N ASP A 337 -16.31 -8.31 -16.35
CA ASP A 337 -16.82 -8.43 -17.71
C ASP A 337 -17.57 -9.74 -17.92
N ILE A 338 -18.42 -9.76 -18.94
CA ILE A 338 -19.16 -10.94 -19.41
C ILE A 338 -18.91 -11.03 -20.91
N LEU A 339 -18.10 -12.02 -21.32
CA LEU A 339 -17.72 -12.23 -22.70
C LEU A 339 -18.91 -12.79 -23.49
N ALA A 340 -19.01 -12.38 -24.75
CA ALA A 340 -20.16 -12.69 -25.59
C ALA A 340 -20.18 -14.18 -25.97
N HIS A 341 -21.17 -14.91 -25.44
CA HIS A 341 -21.40 -16.33 -25.69
C HIS A 341 -22.88 -16.67 -25.45
N GLU A 342 -23.40 -17.72 -26.09
CA GLU A 342 -24.80 -18.16 -25.91
C GLU A 342 -25.10 -18.54 -24.46
N LEU A 343 -24.10 -19.14 -23.80
CA LEU A 343 -24.08 -19.46 -22.37
C LEU A 343 -24.47 -18.26 -21.47
N THR A 344 -24.14 -17.03 -21.88
CA THR A 344 -24.33 -15.83 -21.06
C THR A 344 -25.50 -14.97 -21.51
N PHE A 345 -26.38 -15.48 -22.38
CA PHE A 345 -27.58 -14.77 -22.79
C PHE A 345 -28.39 -14.32 -21.56
N SER A 346 -28.87 -13.07 -21.61
CA SER A 346 -29.57 -12.37 -20.51
C SER A 346 -28.70 -11.91 -19.33
N TYR A 347 -27.44 -12.35 -19.21
CA TYR A 347 -26.50 -11.80 -18.24
C TYR A 347 -25.74 -10.61 -18.86
N SER A 348 -26.08 -9.39 -18.44
CA SER A 348 -25.60 -8.14 -19.07
C SER A 348 -25.08 -7.09 -18.09
N ARG A 349 -24.91 -7.45 -16.81
CA ARG A 349 -24.56 -6.51 -15.73
C ARG A 349 -23.24 -6.89 -15.04
N PRO A 350 -22.09 -6.67 -15.71
CA PRO A 350 -20.80 -6.76 -15.03
C PRO A 350 -20.66 -5.63 -13.98
N TRP A 351 -19.49 -5.58 -13.34
CA TRP A 351 -19.16 -4.66 -12.24
C TRP A 351 -20.02 -4.92 -11.00
N ARG A 352 -19.99 -6.18 -10.53
CA ARG A 352 -20.65 -6.65 -9.31
C ARG A 352 -19.70 -7.46 -8.47
N GLN A 353 -19.81 -7.31 -7.15
CA GLN A 353 -19.17 -8.24 -6.22
C GLN A 353 -19.89 -9.59 -6.33
N VAL A 354 -19.12 -10.67 -6.49
CA VAL A 354 -19.60 -12.04 -6.34
C VAL A 354 -19.43 -12.44 -4.89
N THR A 355 -20.51 -12.85 -4.24
CA THR A 355 -20.53 -13.10 -2.79
C THR A 355 -20.47 -14.58 -2.44
N THR A 356 -21.15 -15.43 -3.21
CA THR A 356 -21.20 -16.87 -2.96
C THR A 356 -21.09 -17.66 -4.25
N TYR A 357 -20.65 -18.91 -4.12
CA TYR A 357 -20.63 -19.94 -5.17
C TYR A 357 -21.36 -21.18 -4.65
N ASN A 358 -22.45 -21.59 -5.30
CA ASN A 358 -23.31 -22.70 -4.87
C ASN A 358 -23.75 -22.58 -3.39
N GLY A 359 -24.03 -21.37 -2.93
CA GLY A 359 -24.41 -21.07 -1.55
C GLY A 359 -23.23 -20.94 -0.57
N THR A 360 -22.01 -21.29 -0.98
CA THR A 360 -20.80 -21.17 -0.15
C THR A 360 -20.20 -19.77 -0.26
N PRO A 361 -19.94 -19.06 0.85
CA PRO A 361 -19.29 -17.75 0.83
C PRO A 361 -17.90 -17.78 0.18
N ILE A 362 -17.66 -16.85 -0.74
CA ILE A 362 -16.36 -16.69 -1.40
C ILE A 362 -15.41 -15.92 -0.47
N LEU A 363 -14.21 -16.47 -0.26
CA LEU A 363 -13.19 -15.90 0.63
C LEU A 363 -12.14 -15.11 -0.16
N SER A 364 -11.82 -15.55 -1.37
CA SER A 364 -10.84 -14.93 -2.27
C SER A 364 -11.10 -15.38 -3.71
N LEU A 365 -10.42 -14.78 -4.68
CA LEU A 365 -10.46 -15.25 -6.07
C LEU A 365 -9.90 -16.67 -6.19
N GLU A 366 -8.86 -16.99 -5.41
CA GLU A 366 -8.28 -18.32 -5.32
C GLU A 366 -9.29 -19.35 -4.81
N HIS A 367 -10.00 -19.04 -3.73
CA HIS A 367 -11.04 -19.92 -3.20
C HIS A 367 -12.15 -20.17 -4.24
N LEU A 368 -12.55 -19.15 -5.00
CA LEU A 368 -13.51 -19.33 -6.09
C LEU A 368 -12.98 -20.23 -7.21
N ARG A 369 -11.72 -20.08 -7.61
CA ARG A 369 -11.08 -20.97 -8.59
C ARG A 369 -11.14 -22.42 -8.14
N ASP A 370 -10.82 -22.70 -6.88
CA ASP A 370 -10.74 -24.07 -6.37
C ASP A 370 -12.14 -24.71 -6.29
N MET A 371 -13.16 -23.95 -5.86
CA MET A 371 -14.55 -24.41 -5.91
C MET A 371 -15.01 -24.69 -7.36
N TRP A 372 -14.67 -23.81 -8.31
CA TRP A 372 -14.97 -24.02 -9.73
C TRP A 372 -14.29 -25.28 -10.29
N GLN A 373 -13.01 -25.48 -9.99
CA GLN A 373 -12.26 -26.66 -10.42
C GLN A 373 -12.87 -27.96 -9.87
N THR A 374 -13.35 -27.93 -8.63
CA THR A 374 -14.04 -29.07 -8.00
C THR A 374 -15.31 -29.42 -8.78
N SER A 375 -16.18 -28.44 -9.06
CA SER A 375 -17.39 -28.68 -9.85
C SER A 375 -17.09 -29.16 -11.27
N CYS A 376 -16.00 -28.67 -11.88
CA CYS A 376 -15.53 -29.17 -13.19
C CYS A 376 -15.08 -30.63 -13.15
N GLN A 377 -14.46 -31.07 -12.06
CA GLN A 377 -14.05 -32.47 -11.90
C GLN A 377 -15.26 -33.37 -11.66
N GLU A 378 -16.18 -32.97 -10.77
CA GLU A 378 -17.42 -33.68 -10.49
C GLU A 378 -18.28 -33.87 -11.75
N SER A 379 -18.43 -32.81 -12.56
CA SER A 379 -19.17 -32.86 -13.81
C SER A 379 -18.54 -33.82 -14.85
N LYS A 380 -17.21 -33.95 -14.87
CA LYS A 380 -16.51 -34.89 -15.76
C LYS A 380 -16.69 -36.33 -15.29
N SER A 381 -16.52 -36.60 -14.00
CA SER A 381 -16.71 -37.94 -13.42
C SER A 381 -18.16 -38.43 -13.54
N ALA A 382 -19.14 -37.56 -13.30
CA ALA A 382 -20.55 -37.92 -13.46
C ALA A 382 -20.88 -38.35 -14.91
N LYS A 383 -20.25 -37.72 -15.90
CA LYS A 383 -20.41 -38.05 -17.32
C LYS A 383 -19.76 -39.41 -17.67
N GLU A 384 -18.65 -39.75 -17.03
CA GLU A 384 -17.98 -41.06 -17.17
C GLU A 384 -18.79 -42.19 -16.54
N ASP A 385 -19.45 -41.92 -15.41
CA ASP A 385 -20.31 -42.88 -14.68
C ASP A 385 -21.71 -43.05 -15.29
N GLY A 386 -22.01 -42.36 -16.40
CA GLY A 386 -23.30 -42.45 -17.10
C GLY A 386 -24.45 -41.69 -16.41
N ASN A 387 -24.15 -40.85 -15.41
CA ASN A 387 -25.12 -39.94 -14.81
C ASN A 387 -25.49 -38.85 -15.83
N LYS A 388 -26.80 -38.61 -16.01
CA LYS A 388 -27.33 -37.63 -16.96
C LYS A 388 -27.77 -36.33 -16.30
N ASP A 389 -27.74 -36.25 -14.97
CA ASP A 389 -28.19 -35.05 -14.27
C ASP A 389 -27.15 -33.92 -14.43
N PRO A 390 -27.56 -32.75 -14.94
CA PRO A 390 -26.65 -31.63 -15.15
C PRO A 390 -26.17 -31.05 -13.82
N THR A 391 -24.89 -30.73 -13.75
CA THR A 391 -24.30 -30.01 -12.61
C THR A 391 -24.33 -28.51 -12.90
N PHE A 392 -24.66 -27.69 -11.89
CA PHE A 392 -24.78 -26.25 -12.05
C PHE A 392 -23.78 -25.48 -11.16
N ALA A 393 -23.28 -24.38 -11.71
CA ALA A 393 -22.53 -23.36 -11.00
C ALA A 393 -23.44 -22.13 -10.81
N ARG A 394 -23.71 -21.77 -9.56
CA ARG A 394 -24.53 -20.63 -9.16
C ARG A 394 -23.66 -19.58 -8.46
N LEU A 395 -23.51 -18.42 -9.09
CA LEU A 395 -22.79 -17.27 -8.55
C LEU A 395 -23.79 -16.21 -8.07
N GLU A 396 -23.83 -15.93 -6.78
CA GLU A 396 -24.68 -14.85 -6.24
C GLU A 396 -23.93 -13.52 -6.30
N LEU A 397 -24.63 -12.49 -6.77
CA LEU A 397 -24.08 -11.13 -6.93
C LEU A 397 -24.66 -10.20 -5.87
N LYS A 398 -23.80 -9.36 -5.28
CA LYS A 398 -24.22 -8.42 -4.22
C LYS A 398 -25.28 -7.44 -4.72
N GLY A 399 -26.50 -7.61 -4.21
CA GLY A 399 -27.65 -6.77 -4.56
C GLY A 399 -27.97 -6.76 -6.06
N ASP A 400 -27.78 -7.88 -6.74
CA ASP A 400 -28.24 -8.15 -8.11
C ASP A 400 -28.75 -9.60 -8.19
N ARG A 401 -29.23 -10.01 -9.37
CA ARG A 401 -29.62 -11.41 -9.62
C ARG A 401 -28.39 -12.31 -9.72
N ASP A 402 -28.57 -13.57 -9.36
CA ASP A 402 -27.58 -14.62 -9.51
C ASP A 402 -27.33 -14.98 -10.99
N ILE A 403 -26.17 -15.57 -11.23
CA ILE A 403 -25.79 -16.18 -12.51
C ILE A 403 -25.75 -17.69 -12.29
N VAL A 404 -26.51 -18.44 -13.10
CA VAL A 404 -26.52 -19.91 -13.08
C VAL A 404 -26.05 -20.41 -14.43
N LEU A 405 -25.02 -21.26 -14.42
CA LEU A 405 -24.43 -21.90 -15.59
C LEU A 405 -24.44 -23.42 -15.43
N GLU A 406 -24.76 -24.14 -16.48
CA GLU A 406 -24.48 -25.58 -16.54
C GLU A 406 -22.97 -25.77 -16.71
N VAL A 407 -22.37 -26.61 -15.86
CA VAL A 407 -20.90 -26.69 -15.72
C VAL A 407 -20.24 -27.21 -16.99
N GLN A 408 -20.81 -28.24 -17.63
CA GLN A 408 -20.23 -28.82 -18.85
C GLN A 408 -20.24 -27.81 -20.02
N ALA A 409 -21.34 -27.12 -20.24
CA ALA A 409 -21.49 -26.07 -21.23
C ALA A 409 -20.56 -24.88 -20.94
N ALA A 410 -20.32 -24.57 -19.65
CA ALA A 410 -19.36 -23.55 -19.26
C ALA A 410 -17.91 -23.97 -19.57
N ILE A 411 -17.52 -25.23 -19.34
CA ILE A 411 -16.19 -25.74 -19.72
C ILE A 411 -15.97 -25.66 -21.23
N GLU A 412 -16.98 -26.03 -22.02
CA GLU A 412 -16.92 -25.98 -23.49
C GLU A 412 -16.83 -24.53 -24.00
N ALA A 413 -17.69 -23.65 -23.47
CA ALA A 413 -17.69 -22.23 -23.80
C ALA A 413 -16.36 -21.53 -23.44
N GLU A 414 -15.73 -21.90 -22.33
CA GLU A 414 -14.46 -21.32 -21.89
C GLU A 414 -13.39 -21.45 -22.98
N SER A 415 -13.24 -22.64 -23.57
CA SER A 415 -12.26 -22.88 -24.63
C SER A 415 -12.53 -22.02 -25.87
N GLU A 416 -13.80 -21.87 -26.25
CA GLU A 416 -14.20 -21.04 -27.39
C GLU A 416 -13.96 -19.55 -27.13
N VAL A 417 -14.34 -19.08 -25.95
CA VAL A 417 -14.23 -17.69 -25.52
C VAL A 417 -12.76 -17.28 -25.39
N LEU A 418 -11.92 -18.09 -24.75
CA LEU A 418 -10.49 -17.83 -24.64
C LEU A 418 -9.84 -17.70 -26.03
N LYS A 419 -10.20 -18.60 -26.97
CA LYS A 419 -9.70 -18.54 -28.35
C LYS A 419 -10.21 -17.31 -29.11
N ARG A 420 -11.50 -17.01 -29.02
CA ARG A 420 -12.15 -15.86 -29.71
C ARG A 420 -11.57 -14.53 -29.24
N HIS A 421 -11.30 -14.40 -27.94
CA HIS A 421 -10.80 -13.17 -27.32
C HIS A 421 -9.27 -13.14 -27.15
N GLN A 422 -8.55 -14.15 -27.65
CA GLN A 422 -7.09 -14.27 -27.53
C GLN A 422 -6.57 -14.20 -26.08
N ILE A 423 -7.33 -14.78 -25.14
CA ILE A 423 -6.93 -14.87 -23.74
C ILE A 423 -6.06 -16.13 -23.59
N PRO A 424 -4.81 -16.02 -23.12
CA PRO A 424 -3.86 -17.12 -23.19
C PRO A 424 -4.17 -18.28 -22.23
N LYS A 425 -4.82 -17.99 -21.10
CA LYS A 425 -5.15 -18.98 -20.06
C LYS A 425 -6.49 -18.62 -19.39
N ALA A 426 -7.18 -19.64 -18.88
CA ALA A 426 -8.42 -19.45 -18.13
C ALA A 426 -8.21 -18.70 -16.80
N SER A 427 -7.02 -18.79 -16.21
CA SER A 427 -6.71 -18.10 -14.97
C SER A 427 -5.25 -17.69 -14.88
N HIS A 428 -5.01 -16.57 -14.21
CA HIS A 428 -3.72 -16.22 -13.65
C HIS A 428 -3.96 -15.86 -12.18
N ILE A 429 -3.59 -16.75 -11.27
CA ILE A 429 -3.63 -16.48 -9.83
C ILE A 429 -2.28 -16.90 -9.31
N SER A 430 -1.51 -15.96 -8.76
CA SER A 430 -0.25 -16.28 -8.11
C SER A 430 -0.37 -16.04 -6.59
N PRO A 431 0.38 -16.79 -5.76
CA PRO A 431 0.53 -16.41 -4.36
C PRO A 431 1.02 -14.96 -4.29
N ARG A 432 0.50 -14.19 -3.33
CA ARG A 432 0.79 -12.76 -3.11
C ARG A 432 2.23 -12.39 -3.48
N ASN A 433 2.42 -11.23 -4.12
CA ASN A 433 3.71 -10.80 -4.66
C ASN A 433 4.87 -11.05 -3.67
N PRO A 434 5.80 -12.00 -3.97
CA PRO A 434 6.81 -12.46 -3.02
C PRO A 434 7.90 -11.42 -2.74
N ARG A 435 7.92 -10.30 -3.46
CA ARG A 435 8.87 -9.20 -3.24
C ARG A 435 8.53 -8.32 -2.06
N TYR A 436 7.29 -8.40 -1.54
CA TYR A 436 6.80 -7.54 -0.48
C TYR A 436 6.40 -8.35 0.76
N ASN A 437 7.01 -8.02 1.90
CA ASN A 437 6.72 -8.62 3.20
C ASN A 437 5.94 -7.64 4.10
#